data_AF-A0A9E3AA80-F1
#
_entry.id   AF-A0A9E3AA80-F1
#
_cell.length_a   1.000
_cell.length_b   1.000
_cell.length_c   1.000
_cell.angle_alpha   90.00
_cell.angle_beta   90.00
_cell.angle_gamma   90.00
#
_symmetry.space_group_name_H-M   'P 1'
#
loop_
_entity.id
_entity.type
_entity.pdbx_description
1 polymer ?
#
loop_
_entity_poly.entity_id
_entity_poly.type
_entity_poly.pdbx_seq_one_letter_code
_entity_poly.pdbx_strand_id
1 'polypeptide(L)'
;DGYAPLWIARLSRNGVPHRALALSTAGMVAAILLAVYAPQRAFLMLYGVAVAGMFFVWMLILLSHIRFRRTLPHQAAAFLRMKLAFSPYSNWLGIASLLAITVSTFYVDGLQYAVPAFLPFLLLVSVVYWGVTRNR
;
A
#
# COMPACT_ATOMS: atom_id res chain seq x y z
N ASP A 1 -18.05 -2.92 -4.26
CA ASP A 1 -17.42 -3.71 -3.18
C ASP A 1 -17.67 -3.18 -1.77
N GLY A 2 -17.78 -1.85 -1.58
CA GLY A 2 -18.30 -1.31 -0.31
C GLY A 2 -17.29 -1.19 0.83
N TYR A 3 -16.01 -1.29 0.49
CA TYR A 3 -14.89 -1.07 1.40
C TYR A 3 -14.49 0.40 1.55
N ALA A 4 -15.20 1.31 0.88
CA ALA A 4 -14.97 2.75 0.93
C ALA A 4 -16.21 3.48 1.49
N PRO A 5 -16.04 4.63 2.17
CA PRO A 5 -17.16 5.43 2.64
C PRO A 5 -18.12 5.81 1.50
N LEU A 6 -19.43 5.66 1.73
CA LEU A 6 -20.48 5.91 0.73
C LEU A 6 -20.42 7.33 0.15
N TRP A 7 -19.93 8.32 0.90
CA TRP A 7 -19.86 9.69 0.43
C TRP A 7 -18.74 9.92 -0.60
N ILE A 8 -17.63 9.16 -0.54
CA ILE A 8 -16.53 9.21 -1.51
C ILE A 8 -16.84 8.34 -2.73
N ALA A 9 -17.57 7.24 -2.53
CA ALA A 9 -17.93 6.28 -3.58
C ALA A 9 -19.01 6.77 -4.57
N ARG A 10 -19.63 7.94 -4.33
CA ARG A 10 -20.65 8.49 -5.23
C ARG A 10 -20.04 8.93 -6.55
N LEU A 11 -20.57 8.37 -7.64
CA LEU A 11 -20.20 8.72 -9.02
C LEU A 11 -21.08 9.85 -9.53
N SER A 12 -20.51 10.69 -10.40
CA SER A 12 -21.27 11.67 -11.18
C SER A 12 -22.01 11.03 -12.35
N ARG A 13 -22.78 11.83 -13.08
CA ARG A 13 -23.51 11.40 -14.29
C ARG A 13 -22.57 10.81 -15.37
N ASN A 14 -21.30 11.21 -15.37
CA ASN A 14 -20.28 10.74 -16.31
C ASN A 14 -19.43 9.58 -15.75
N GLY A 15 -19.82 9.00 -14.61
CA GLY A 15 -19.08 7.89 -13.98
C GLY A 15 -17.82 8.31 -13.22
N VAL A 16 -17.64 9.60 -12.92
CA VAL A 16 -16.43 10.11 -12.25
C VAL A 16 -16.69 10.34 -10.76
N PRO A 17 -15.90 9.76 -9.83
CA PRO A 17 -16.00 10.02 -8.40
C PRO A 17 -15.32 11.36 -8.04
N HIS A 18 -15.97 12.48 -8.34
CA HIS A 18 -15.38 13.82 -8.16
C HIS A 18 -14.88 14.07 -6.73
N ARG A 19 -15.55 13.51 -5.71
CA ARG A 19 -15.13 13.65 -4.31
C ARG A 19 -13.84 12.92 -4.00
N ALA A 20 -13.67 11.70 -4.53
CA ALA A 20 -12.43 10.94 -4.42
C ALA A 20 -11.28 11.65 -5.16
N LEU A 21 -11.58 12.16 -6.36
CA LEU A 21 -10.62 12.91 -7.16
C LEU A 21 -10.17 14.19 -6.44
N ALA A 22 -11.12 14.99 -5.95
CA ALA A 22 -10.81 16.22 -5.21
C ALA A 22 -9.96 15.94 -3.96
N LEU A 23 -10.26 14.87 -3.22
CA LEU A 23 -9.46 14.46 -2.06
C LEU A 23 -8.03 14.06 -2.46
N SER A 24 -7.86 13.30 -3.55
CA SER A 24 -6.55 12.92 -4.08
C SER A 24 -5.74 14.14 -4.55
N THR A 25 -6.37 15.04 -5.29
CA THR A 25 -5.75 16.28 -5.75
C THR A 25 -5.38 17.18 -4.58
N ALA A 26 -6.22 17.29 -3.55
CA ALA A 26 -5.91 18.06 -2.35
C ALA A 26 -4.65 17.52 -1.63
N GLY A 27 -4.50 16.19 -1.54
CA GLY A 27 -3.28 15.56 -1.03
C GLY A 27 -2.05 15.90 -1.84
N MET A 28 -2.16 15.91 -3.18
CA MET A 28 -1.06 16.31 -4.08
C MET A 28 -0.66 17.78 -3.85
N VAL A 29 -1.63 18.69 -3.76
CA VAL A 29 -1.37 20.11 -3.49
C VAL A 29 -0.69 20.29 -2.14
N ALA A 30 -1.17 19.61 -1.09
CA ALA A 30 -0.54 19.66 0.23
C ALA A 30 0.92 19.15 0.20
N ALA A 31 1.19 18.07 -0.53
CA ALA A 31 2.55 17.54 -0.70
C ALA A 31 3.47 18.54 -1.42
N ILE A 32 2.98 19.20 -2.47
CA ILE A 32 3.74 20.23 -3.20
C ILE A 32 4.05 21.42 -2.29
N LEU A 33 3.07 21.91 -1.52
CA LEU A 33 3.29 23.03 -0.58
C LEU A 33 4.34 22.65 0.47
N LEU A 34 4.26 21.45 1.04
CA LEU A 34 5.25 20.96 2.00
C LEU A 34 6.65 20.86 1.38
N ALA A 35 6.75 20.41 0.13
CA ALA A 35 8.02 20.32 -0.58
C ALA A 35 8.66 21.70 -0.83
N VAL A 36 7.85 22.73 -1.07
CA VAL A 36 8.34 24.11 -1.31
C VAL A 36 8.73 24.81 -0.01
N TYR A 37 7.91 24.71 1.04
CA TYR A 37 8.13 25.47 2.29
C TYR A 37 9.04 24.78 3.31
N ALA A 38 9.21 23.46 3.24
CA ALA A 38 10.03 22.70 4.19
C ALA A 38 10.95 21.66 3.49
N PRO A 39 11.72 22.05 2.46
CA PRO A 39 12.38 21.12 1.54
C PRO A 39 13.35 20.14 2.23
N GLN A 40 14.08 20.59 3.26
CA GLN A 40 15.09 19.77 3.93
C GLN A 40 14.52 18.61 4.76
N ARG A 41 13.31 18.75 5.32
CA ARG A 41 12.71 17.74 6.21
C ARG A 41 11.47 17.08 5.63
N ALA A 42 10.60 17.86 4.97
CA ALA A 42 9.34 17.35 4.45
C ALA A 42 9.54 16.41 3.26
N PHE A 43 10.50 16.71 2.36
CA PHE A 43 10.76 15.85 1.21
C PHE A 43 11.19 14.44 1.63
N LEU A 44 12.19 14.33 2.52
CA LEU A 44 12.68 13.04 3.01
C LEU A 44 11.60 12.27 3.79
N MET A 45 10.80 12.96 4.61
CA MET A 45 9.69 12.31 5.33
C MET A 45 8.60 11.80 4.37
N LEU A 46 8.14 12.62 3.42
CA LEU A 46 7.12 12.24 2.45
C LEU A 46 7.60 11.08 1.56
N TYR A 47 8.86 11.15 1.09
CA TYR A 47 9.51 10.08 0.35
C TYR A 47 9.59 8.80 1.18
N GLY A 48 10.04 8.88 2.44
CA GLY A 48 10.13 7.74 3.34
C GLY A 48 8.78 7.07 3.56
N VAL A 49 7.72 7.84 3.82
CA VAL A 49 6.36 7.31 3.97
C VAL A 49 5.87 6.61 2.69
N ALA A 50 6.13 7.20 1.51
CA ALA A 50 5.77 6.60 0.24
C ALA A 50 6.51 5.26 0.00
N VAL A 51 7.80 5.21 0.30
CA VAL A 51 8.63 3.99 0.19
C VAL A 51 8.16 2.92 1.18
N ALA A 52 7.87 3.27 2.43
CA ALA A 52 7.32 2.33 3.41
C ALA A 52 5.97 1.76 2.96
N GLY A 53 5.10 2.60 2.40
CA GLY A 53 3.84 2.16 1.79
C GLY A 53 4.06 1.22 0.59
N MET A 54 5.06 1.50 -0.25
CA MET A 54 5.44 0.61 -1.34
C MET A 54 5.88 -0.77 -0.82
N PHE A 55 6.76 -0.83 0.19
CA PHE A 55 7.17 -2.11 0.78
C PHE A 55 5.98 -2.90 1.34
N PHE A 56 5.07 -2.21 2.02
CA PHE A 56 3.86 -2.84 2.54
C PHE A 56 2.98 -3.43 1.44
N VAL A 57 2.72 -2.69 0.36
CA VAL A 57 1.92 -3.18 -0.78
C VAL A 57 2.56 -4.40 -1.42
N TRP A 58 3.88 -4.38 -1.65
CA TRP A 58 4.59 -5.52 -2.24
C TRP A 58 4.57 -6.75 -1.32
N MET A 59 4.70 -6.54 0.00
CA MET A 59 4.54 -7.60 0.99
C MET A 59 3.14 -8.24 0.87
N LEU A 60 2.08 -7.43 0.80
CA LEU A 60 0.71 -7.91 0.63
C LEU A 60 0.51 -8.68 -0.67
N ILE A 61 1.12 -8.22 -1.77
CA ILE A 61 1.06 -8.91 -3.07
C ILE A 61 1.71 -10.30 -2.95
N LEU A 62 2.91 -10.40 -2.37
CA LEU A 62 3.61 -11.68 -2.21
C LEU A 62 2.84 -12.63 -1.29
N LEU A 63 2.31 -12.13 -0.17
CA LEU A 63 1.48 -12.92 0.74
C LEU A 63 0.19 -13.39 0.06
N SER A 64 -0.47 -12.52 -0.70
CA SER A 64 -1.67 -12.86 -1.48
C SER A 64 -1.37 -13.90 -2.54
N HIS A 65 -0.21 -13.81 -3.20
CA HIS A 65 0.24 -14.80 -4.18
C HIS A 65 0.51 -16.17 -3.55
N ILE A 66 1.15 -16.21 -2.37
CA ILE A 66 1.34 -17.46 -1.60
C ILE A 66 -0.01 -18.06 -1.22
N ARG A 67 -0.94 -17.24 -0.70
CA ARG A 67 -2.27 -17.70 -0.29
C ARG A 67 -3.07 -18.22 -1.48
N PHE A 68 -3.07 -17.49 -2.59
CA PHE A 68 -3.71 -17.90 -3.85
C PHE A 68 -3.21 -19.27 -4.33
N ARG A 69 -1.89 -19.49 -4.31
CA ARG A 69 -1.28 -20.78 -4.67
C ARG A 69 -1.68 -21.91 -3.72
N ARG A 70 -1.82 -21.63 -2.41
CA ARG A 70 -2.24 -22.61 -1.40
C ARG A 70 -3.73 -22.95 -1.46
N THR A 71 -4.58 -22.00 -1.85
CA THR A 71 -6.03 -22.19 -1.94
C THR A 71 -6.48 -22.78 -3.29
N LEU A 72 -5.55 -22.96 -4.23
CA LEU A 72 -5.88 -23.45 -5.56
C LEU A 72 -6.11 -24.97 -5.56
N PRO A 73 -7.26 -25.48 -6.04
CA PRO A 73 -7.48 -26.92 -6.19
C PRO A 73 -6.46 -27.53 -7.16
N HIS A 74 -6.00 -28.76 -6.88
CA HIS A 74 -5.02 -29.47 -7.71
C HIS A 74 -5.42 -29.54 -9.20
N GLN A 75 -6.72 -29.68 -9.48
CA GLN A 75 -7.27 -29.72 -10.83
C GLN A 75 -7.14 -28.36 -11.54
N ALA A 76 -7.34 -27.25 -10.83
CA ALA A 76 -7.18 -25.90 -11.37
C ALA A 76 -5.70 -25.49 -11.51
N ALA A 77 -4.84 -26.02 -10.64
CA ALA A 77 -3.39 -25.80 -10.71
C ALA A 77 -2.77 -26.40 -11.98
N ALA A 78 -3.34 -27.48 -12.52
CA ALA A 78 -2.91 -28.11 -13.77
C ALA A 78 -3.16 -27.23 -15.00
N PHE A 79 -4.17 -26.35 -14.97
CA PHE A 79 -4.49 -25.43 -16.06
C PHE A 79 -3.69 -24.12 -16.04
N LEU A 80 -2.88 -23.86 -14.99
CA LEU A 80 -2.01 -22.68 -14.97
C LEU A 80 -0.89 -22.83 -16.00
N ARG A 81 -1.06 -22.14 -17.15
CA ARG A 81 -0.07 -22.04 -18.22
C ARG A 81 1.24 -21.38 -17.79
N MET A 82 1.20 -20.50 -16.77
CA MET A 82 2.37 -19.78 -16.27
C MET A 82 2.84 -20.39 -14.94
N LYS A 83 3.86 -21.26 -15.04
CA LYS A 83 4.58 -21.82 -13.88
C LYS A 83 5.80 -20.95 -13.63
N LEU A 84 5.93 -20.44 -12.40
CA LEU A 84 7.13 -19.71 -12.00
C LEU A 84 8.25 -20.72 -11.78
N ALA A 85 9.36 -20.58 -12.51
CA ALA A 85 10.58 -21.31 -12.17
C ALA A 85 10.96 -20.96 -10.72
N PHE A 86 11.20 -21.97 -9.86
CA PHE A 86 11.50 -21.82 -8.43
C PHE A 86 10.34 -21.44 -7.47
N SER A 87 9.08 -21.63 -7.86
CA SER A 87 7.97 -21.63 -6.90
C SER A 87 8.09 -22.81 -5.92
N PRO A 88 7.96 -22.64 -4.58
CA PRO A 88 7.52 -21.44 -3.83
C PRO A 88 8.65 -20.58 -3.23
N TYR A 89 9.92 -20.96 -3.42
CA TYR A 89 11.07 -20.31 -2.79
C TYR A 89 11.24 -18.84 -3.22
N SER A 90 10.91 -18.51 -4.47
CA SER A 90 11.01 -17.14 -4.99
C SER A 90 10.16 -16.13 -4.20
N ASN A 91 8.94 -16.50 -3.79
CA ASN A 91 8.09 -15.60 -2.99
C ASN A 91 8.68 -15.36 -1.59
N TRP A 92 9.20 -16.41 -0.95
CA TRP A 92 9.83 -16.31 0.37
C TRP A 92 11.11 -15.49 0.33
N LEU A 93 11.91 -15.64 -0.73
CA LEU A 93 13.08 -14.81 -0.97
C LEU A 93 12.68 -13.34 -1.12
N GLY A 94 11.64 -13.04 -1.91
CA GLY A 94 11.12 -11.68 -2.06
C GLY A 94 10.66 -11.05 -0.73
N ILE A 95 9.94 -11.82 0.09
CA ILE A 95 9.53 -11.39 1.44
C ILE A 95 10.75 -11.11 2.32
N ALA A 96 11.72 -12.02 2.35
CA ALA A 96 12.94 -11.85 3.13
C ALA A 96 13.75 -10.63 2.67
N SER A 97 13.88 -10.41 1.35
CA SER A 97 14.53 -9.23 0.79
C SER A 97 13.81 -7.94 1.16
N LEU A 98 12.48 -7.90 1.06
CA LEU A 98 11.70 -6.71 1.47
C LEU A 98 11.83 -6.43 2.96
N LEU A 99 11.82 -7.46 3.81
CA LEU A 99 12.08 -7.30 5.25
C LEU A 99 13.48 -6.76 5.51
N ALA A 100 14.51 -7.30 4.84
CA ALA A 100 15.88 -6.83 4.97
C ALA A 100 16.03 -5.36 4.55
N ILE A 101 15.42 -4.96 3.43
CA ILE A 101 15.41 -3.56 2.97
C ILE A 101 14.63 -2.67 3.95
N THR A 102 13.50 -3.15 4.48
CA THR A 102 12.72 -2.40 5.47
C THR A 102 13.55 -2.17 6.73
N VAL A 103 14.27 -3.18 7.22
CA VAL A 103 15.16 -3.06 8.38
C VAL A 103 16.35 -2.13 8.07
N SER A 104 16.90 -2.19 6.86
CA SER A 104 18.04 -1.33 6.49
C SER A 104 17.68 0.16 6.49
N THR A 105 16.41 0.53 6.25
CA THR A 105 15.97 1.94 6.32
C THR A 105 16.19 2.58 7.70
N PHE A 106 16.20 1.81 8.78
CA PHE A 106 16.48 2.32 10.13
C PHE A 106 17.94 2.75 10.32
N TYR A 107 18.83 2.30 9.44
CA TYR A 107 20.25 2.65 9.46
C TYR A 107 20.62 3.71 8.42
N VAL A 108 19.64 4.20 7.63
CA VAL A 108 19.85 5.23 6.61
C VAL A 108 19.35 6.57 7.12
N ASP A 109 20.26 7.54 7.22
CA ASP A 109 19.92 8.91 7.64
C ASP A 109 18.83 9.50 6.76
N GLY A 110 17.79 10.05 7.40
CA GLY A 110 16.60 10.59 6.73
C GLY A 110 15.49 9.57 6.44
N LEU A 111 15.79 8.27 6.38
CA LEU A 111 14.78 7.20 6.19
C LEU A 111 14.40 6.45 7.46
N GLN A 112 15.08 6.71 8.57
CA GLN A 112 14.84 6.04 9.86
C GLN A 112 13.37 6.12 10.32
N TYR A 113 12.68 7.20 9.94
CA TYR A 113 11.29 7.45 10.29
C TYR A 113 10.30 7.01 9.20
N ALA A 114 10.75 6.41 8.09
CA ALA A 114 9.89 5.99 6.98
C ALA A 114 8.77 5.05 7.42
N VAL A 115 9.13 3.95 8.09
CA VAL A 115 8.16 2.95 8.59
C VAL A 115 7.33 3.49 9.75
N PRO A 116 7.93 4.09 10.81
CA PRO A 116 7.14 4.68 11.89
C PRO A 116 6.14 5.75 11.43
N ALA A 117 6.52 6.62 10.49
CA ALA A 117 5.64 7.66 9.97
C ALA A 117 4.51 7.10 9.09
N PHE A 118 4.70 5.92 8.49
CA PHE A 118 3.65 5.23 7.74
C PHE A 118 2.60 4.54 8.65
N LEU A 119 2.97 4.13 9.86
CA LEU A 119 2.05 3.45 10.79
C LEU A 119 0.81 4.28 11.16
N PRO A 120 0.89 5.58 11.50
CA PRO A 120 -0.30 6.42 11.71
C PRO A 120 -1.24 6.45 10.51
N PHE A 121 -0.68 6.50 9.30
CA PHE A 121 -1.48 6.47 8.08
C PHE A 121 -2.19 5.11 7.90
N LEU A 122 -1.47 4.00 8.12
CA LEU A 122 -2.08 2.67 8.13
C LEU A 122 -3.18 2.54 9.18
N LEU A 123 -2.95 3.04 10.39
CA LEU A 123 -3.94 3.02 11.47
C LEU A 123 -5.18 3.84 11.09
N LEU A 124 -4.98 5.04 10.53
CA LEU A 124 -6.08 5.89 10.06
C LEU A 124 -6.90 5.17 8.99
N VAL A 125 -6.26 4.56 7.98
CA VAL A 125 -6.95 3.80 6.94
C VAL A 125 -7.69 2.59 7.53
N SER A 126 -7.07 1.89 8.48
CA SER A 126 -7.66 0.72 9.16
C SER A 126 -8.88 1.11 10.01
N VAL A 127 -8.82 2.23 10.71
CA VAL A 127 -9.95 2.78 11.50
C VAL A 127 -11.10 3.21 10.58
N VAL A 128 -10.79 3.91 9.48
CA VAL A 128 -11.80 4.28 8.47
C VAL A 128 -12.46 3.03 7.89
N TYR A 129 -11.67 2.02 7.52
CA TYR A 129 -12.18 0.74 7.02
C TYR A 129 -13.08 0.06 8.05
N TRP A 130 -12.68 0.03 9.32
CA TRP A 130 -13.49 -0.58 10.38
C TRP A 130 -14.78 0.20 10.65
N GLY A 131 -14.74 1.53 10.63
CA GLY A 131 -15.92 2.38 10.74
C GLY A 131 -16.92 2.17 9.60
N VAL A 132 -16.42 2.02 8.37
CA VAL A 132 -17.26 1.74 7.19
C VAL A 132 -17.87 0.35 7.25
N THR A 133 -17.10 -0.65 7.70
CA THR A 133 -17.59 -2.04 7.80
C THR A 133 -18.48 -2.28 9.01
N ARG A 134 -18.33 -1.52 10.10
CA ARG A 134 -19.20 -1.58 11.30
C ARG A 134 -20.53 -0.85 11.13
N ASN A 135 -20.60 0.14 10.23
CA ASN A 135 -21.84 0.85 9.89
C ASN A 135 -22.63 0.14 8.78
N ARG A 136 -22.34 -1.14 8.55
CA ARG A 136 -23.08 -2.10 7.73
C ARG A 136 -23.69 -3.14 8.66
#